data_AF-A0A8I1ECG6-F1
#
_entry.id   AF-A0A8I1ECG6-F1
#
_cell.length_a   1.000
_cell.length_b   1.000
_cell.length_c   1.000
_cell.angle_alpha   90.00
_cell.angle_beta   90.00
_cell.angle_gamma   90.00
#
_symmetry.space_group_name_H-M   'P 1'
#
loop_
_entity.id
_entity.type
_entity.pdbx_description
1 polymer ?
#
loop_
_entity_poly.entity_id
_entity_poly.type
_entity_poly.pdbx_seq_one_letter_code
_entity_poly.pdbx_strand_id
1 'polypeptide(L)'
;MKVTVLFGQRKGQYEGEYGIDAIECISENELEENPGYMHERREKLEAEGDYDGLALIALEVDEAAIRAIMFPGASAIPATVIGQAD
;
A
#
# COMPACT_ATOMS: atom_id res chain seq x y z
N MET A 1 -5.36 10.04 1.77
CA MET A 1 -5.57 9.08 0.67
C MET A 1 -5.92 7.71 1.24
N LYS A 2 -6.59 6.85 0.47
CA LYS A 2 -6.83 5.46 0.87
C LYS A 2 -5.88 4.50 0.17
N VAL A 3 -5.45 3.48 0.91
CA VAL A 3 -4.69 2.34 0.39
C VAL A 3 -5.39 1.07 0.83
N THR A 4 -5.74 0.21 -0.12
CA THR A 4 -6.30 -1.10 0.20
C THR A 4 -5.15 -2.11 0.28
N VAL A 5 -5.05 -2.83 1.38
CA VAL A 5 -4.00 -3.83 1.62
C VAL A 5 -4.64 -5.22 1.70
N LEU A 6 -4.07 -6.17 0.99
CA LEU A 6 -4.38 -7.59 1.12
C LEU A 6 -3.49 -8.19 2.22
N PHE A 7 -4.12 -8.54 3.33
CA PHE A 7 -3.50 -9.29 4.40
C PHE A 7 -3.82 -10.77 4.27
N GLY A 8 -2.87 -11.61 4.68
CA GLY A 8 -3.10 -13.05 4.81
C GLY A 8 -2.64 -13.60 6.14
N GLN A 9 -3.41 -14.55 6.65
CA GLN A 9 -3.05 -15.41 7.76
C GLN A 9 -2.35 -16.66 7.21
N ARG A 10 -1.02 -16.60 7.12
CA ARG A 10 -0.21 -17.67 6.52
C ARG A 10 -0.09 -18.85 7.48
N LYS A 11 -0.23 -20.06 6.96
CA LYS A 11 -0.05 -21.30 7.72
C LYS A 11 1.43 -21.49 8.08
N GLY A 12 1.69 -21.81 9.33
CA GLY A 12 3.02 -22.10 9.86
C GLY A 12 3.47 -23.53 9.58
N GLN A 13 4.51 -23.97 10.30
CA GLN A 13 5.05 -25.32 10.17
C GLN A 13 4.20 -26.36 10.92
N TYR A 14 3.44 -25.91 11.92
CA TYR A 14 2.59 -26.75 12.76
C TYR A 14 1.13 -26.30 12.70
N GLU A 15 0.21 -27.22 12.96
CA GLU A 15 -1.22 -26.91 13.04
C GLU A 15 -1.48 -25.87 14.14
N GLY A 16 -2.22 -24.80 13.79
CA GLY A 16 -2.51 -23.69 14.69
C GLY A 16 -1.43 -22.61 14.78
N GLU A 17 -0.28 -22.77 14.12
CA GLU A 17 0.72 -21.72 13.98
C GLU A 17 0.35 -20.82 12.79
N TYR A 18 0.21 -19.51 13.05
CA TYR A 18 -0.19 -18.54 12.04
C TYR A 18 0.68 -17.30 12.06
N GLY A 19 1.14 -16.90 10.88
CA GLY A 19 1.77 -15.60 10.63
C GLY A 19 0.79 -14.62 9.99
N ILE A 20 1.02 -13.32 10.19
CA ILE A 20 0.28 -12.26 9.48
C ILE A 20 1.23 -11.65 8.45
N ASP A 21 0.83 -11.71 7.18
CA ASP A 21 1.57 -11.11 6.08
C ASP A 21 0.78 -9.94 5.47
N ALA A 22 1.46 -8.83 5.23
CA ALA A 22 0.97 -7.77 4.34
C ALA A 22 1.46 -8.10 2.92
N ILE A 23 0.58 -8.67 2.10
CA ILE A 23 0.97 -9.35 0.86
C ILE A 23 1.11 -8.35 -0.28
N GLU A 24 0.10 -7.49 -0.44
CA GLU A 24 0.00 -6.57 -1.58
C GLU A 24 -0.84 -5.37 -1.19
N CYS A 25 -0.61 -4.22 -1.84
CA CYS A 25 -1.42 -3.03 -1.63
C CYS A 25 -1.66 -2.29 -2.95
N ILE A 26 -2.75 -1.52 -2.98
CA ILE A 26 -3.13 -0.69 -4.12
C ILE A 26 -3.64 0.66 -3.61
N SER A 27 -3.27 1.75 -4.28
CA SER A 27 -3.82 3.07 -3.97
C SER A 27 -5.27 3.20 -4.45
N GLU A 28 -6.01 4.17 -3.91
CA GLU A 28 -7.38 4.44 -4.37
C GLU A 28 -7.48 4.77 -5.86
N ASN A 29 -6.50 5.49 -6.41
CA ASN A 29 -6.45 5.84 -7.84
C ASN A 29 -6.27 4.58 -8.71
N GLU A 30 -5.32 3.72 -8.36
CA GLU A 30 -5.08 2.47 -9.10
C GLU A 30 -6.26 1.50 -8.97
N LEU A 31 -6.96 1.51 -7.83
CA LEU A 31 -8.16 0.70 -7.63
C LEU A 31 -9.33 1.22 -8.49
N GLU A 32 -9.45 2.53 -8.70
CA GLU A 32 -10.44 3.09 -9.63
C GLU A 32 -10.15 2.69 -11.08
N GLU A 33 -8.87 2.62 -11.47
CA GLU A 33 -8.45 2.16 -12.80
C GLU A 33 -8.64 0.65 -13.00
N ASN A 34 -8.45 -0.15 -11.95
CA ASN A 34 -8.65 -1.60 -11.97
C ASN A 34 -9.35 -2.13 -10.69
N PRO A 35 -10.68 -2.02 -10.60
CA PRO A 35 -11.43 -2.41 -9.40
C PRO A 35 -11.38 -3.91 -9.06
N GLY A 36 -11.10 -4.76 -10.06
CA GLY A 36 -11.05 -6.22 -9.90
C GLY A 36 -9.74 -6.75 -9.35
N TYR A 37 -8.65 -5.99 -9.49
CA TYR A 37 -7.28 -6.47 -9.25
C TYR A 37 -7.08 -7.17 -7.90
N MET A 38 -7.49 -6.51 -6.82
CA MET A 38 -7.30 -7.03 -5.46
C MET A 38 -8.20 -8.24 -5.16
N HIS A 39 -9.37 -8.32 -5.79
CA HIS A 39 -10.25 -9.46 -5.68
C HIS A 39 -9.68 -10.67 -6.43
N GLU A 40 -9.24 -10.48 -7.68
CA GLU A 40 -8.59 -11.52 -8.48
C GLU A 40 -7.32 -12.04 -7.78
N ARG A 41 -6.54 -11.13 -7.19
CA ARG A 41 -5.33 -11.51 -6.44
C ARG A 41 -5.66 -12.35 -5.22
N ARG A 42 -6.69 -11.96 -4.47
CA ARG A 42 -7.19 -12.71 -3.31
C ARG A 42 -7.66 -14.11 -3.72
N GLU A 43 -8.48 -14.22 -4.76
CA GLU A 43 -8.98 -15.51 -5.26
C GLU A 43 -7.83 -16.44 -5.68
N LYS A 44 -6.81 -15.89 -6.33
CA LYS A 44 -5.60 -16.65 -6.68
C LYS A 44 -4.89 -17.22 -5.45
N LEU A 45 -4.70 -16.41 -4.41
CA LEU A 45 -4.03 -16.85 -3.18
C LEU A 45 -4.88 -17.83 -2.36
N GLU A 46 -6.21 -17.66 -2.37
CA GLU A 46 -7.16 -18.63 -1.82
C GLU A 46 -7.00 -20.00 -2.50
N ALA A 47 -6.82 -20.01 -3.83
CA ALA A 47 -6.60 -21.24 -4.61
C ALA A 47 -5.23 -21.89 -4.37
N GLU A 48 -4.20 -21.10 -4.05
CA GLU A 48 -2.85 -21.61 -3.72
C GLU A 48 -2.83 -22.35 -2.37
N GLY A 49 -3.68 -21.96 -1.42
CA GLY A 49 -3.89 -22.71 -0.17
C GLY A 49 -2.84 -22.49 0.93
N ASP A 50 -1.91 -21.55 0.73
CA ASP A 50 -0.86 -21.18 1.72
C ASP A 50 -1.42 -20.38 2.92
N TYR A 51 -2.61 -19.81 2.76
CA TYR A 51 -3.27 -18.96 3.76
C TYR A 51 -4.57 -19.61 4.25
N ASP A 52 -4.82 -19.55 5.56
CA ASP A 52 -6.11 -19.97 6.15
C ASP A 52 -7.15 -18.84 6.14
N GLY A 53 -6.69 -17.60 5.98
CA GLY A 53 -7.56 -16.44 5.85
C GLY A 53 -6.92 -15.34 5.03
N LEU A 54 -7.72 -14.66 4.21
CA LEU A 54 -7.33 -13.48 3.44
C LEU A 54 -8.34 -12.36 3.69
N ALA A 55 -7.85 -11.13 3.83
CA ALA A 55 -8.69 -9.97 4.05
C ALA A 55 -8.16 -8.75 3.29
N LEU A 56 -9.07 -8.05 2.61
CA LEU A 56 -8.81 -6.73 2.05
C LEU A 56 -9.19 -5.68 3.08
N ILE A 57 -8.22 -4.88 3.52
CA ILE A 57 -8.41 -3.83 4.53
C ILE A 57 -8.08 -2.49 3.90
N ALA A 58 -9.04 -1.57 3.90
CA ALA A 58 -8.82 -0.20 3.49
C ALA A 58 -8.22 0.60 4.66
N LEU A 59 -7.05 1.20 4.43
CA LEU A 59 -6.35 2.07 5.36
C LEU A 59 -6.43 3.50 4.86
N GLU A 60 -6.75 4.43 5.76
CA GLU A 60 -6.64 5.86 5.50
C GLU A 60 -5.26 6.34 5.95
N VAL A 61 -4.53 7.00 5.06
CA VAL A 61 -3.16 7.45 5.29
C VAL A 61 -2.97 8.91 4.88
N ASP A 62 -2.07 9.59 5.59
CA ASP A 62 -1.66 10.96 5.27
C ASP A 62 -0.65 10.96 4.12
N GLU A 63 -1.11 11.39 2.96
CA GLU A 63 -0.28 11.45 1.74
C GLU A 63 0.89 12.43 1.92
N ALA A 64 0.70 13.55 2.64
CA ALA A 64 1.78 14.52 2.85
C ALA A 64 2.90 13.91 3.72
N ALA A 65 2.54 13.14 4.75
CA ALA A 65 3.50 12.40 5.56
C ALA A 65 4.26 11.33 4.75
N ILE A 66 3.56 10.58 3.89
CA ILE A 66 4.19 9.60 2.99
C ILE A 66 5.18 10.31 2.05
N ARG A 67 4.76 11.42 1.42
CA ARG A 67 5.61 12.21 0.53
C ARG A 67 6.84 12.77 1.25
N ALA A 68 6.70 13.21 2.50
CA ALA A 68 7.82 13.67 3.29
C ALA A 68 8.85 12.56 3.60
N ILE A 69 8.41 11.32 3.78
CA ILE A 69 9.30 10.16 3.96
C ILE A 69 9.96 9.76 2.63
N MET A 70 9.20 9.74 1.54
CA MET A 70 9.72 9.38 0.21
C MET A 70 10.68 10.43 -0.36
N PHE A 71 10.45 11.70 -0.05
CA PHE A 71 11.24 12.84 -0.50
C PHE A 71 11.71 13.68 0.70
N PRO A 72 12.65 13.16 1.51
CA PRO A 72 13.06 13.78 2.76
C PRO A 72 13.76 15.15 2.61
N GLY A 73 14.06 15.58 1.38
CA GLY A 73 14.63 16.90 1.06
C GLY A 73 13.66 17.93 0.48
N ALA A 74 12.37 17.60 0.34
CA ALA A 74 11.37 18.46 -0.32
C ALA A 74 10.74 19.52 0.62
N SER A 75 11.44 19.95 1.68
CA SER A 75 11.16 21.26 2.25
C SER A 75 11.59 22.29 1.21
N ALA A 76 10.62 22.87 0.49
CA ALA A 76 10.87 23.93 -0.47
C ALA A 76 11.84 24.94 0.15
N ILE A 77 13.02 25.11 -0.45
CA ILE A 77 13.92 26.18 -0.05
C ILE A 77 13.26 27.46 -0.56
N PRO A 78 12.87 28.41 0.30
CA PRO A 78 12.42 29.71 -0.16
C PRO A 78 13.58 30.35 -0.93
N ALA A 79 13.42 30.54 -2.23
CA ALA A 79 14.42 31.16 -3.08
C ALA A 79 13.82 32.44 -3.69
N THR A 80 14.57 33.53 -3.61
CA THR A 80 14.23 34.80 -4.27
C THR A 80 15.23 35.01 -5.41
N VAL A 81 14.72 35.30 -6.61
CA VAL A 81 15.56 35.67 -7.75
C VAL A 81 16.20 37.02 -7.47
N ILE A 82 17.53 37.05 -7.30
CA ILE A 82 18.30 38.30 -7.23
C ILE A 82 18.69 38.68 -8.66
N GLY A 83 17.80 39.42 -9.33
CA GLY A 83 18.00 40.32 -10.48
C GLY A 83 18.88 39.91 -11.68
N GLN A 84 18.38 40.20 -12.88
CA GLN A 84 19.21 40.92 -13.85
C GLN A 84 18.53 42.29 -14.05
N ALA A 85 19.25 43.37 -13.72
CA ALA A 85 18.83 44.74 -14.03
C ALA A 85 18.97 44.97 -15.55
N ASP A 86 18.07 45.80 -16.09
CA ASP A 86 18.00 46.21 -17.51
C ASP A 86 19.32 46.76 -18.06
#